data_AF-A0A2J8MVE1-F1
#
_entry.id   AF-A0A2J8MVE1-F1
#
_cell.length_a   1.000
_cell.length_b   1.000
_cell.length_c   1.000
_cell.angle_alpha   90.00
_cell.angle_beta   90.00
_cell.angle_gamma   90.00
#
_symmetry.space_group_name_H-M   'P 1'
#
loop_
_entity.id
_entity.type
_entity.pdbx_description
1 polymer ?
#
loop_
_entity_poly.entity_id
_entity_poly.type
_entity_poly.pdbx_seq_one_letter_code
_entity_poly.pdbx_strand_id
1 'polypeptide(L)'
;MPSRTGTSTLTVAVCKCNEQGEFTFCEDMAAQVGVSIQAVVAILLCILTITVITLLIFLRRRLRKQARAHGKSVPEIHEQLVTYDEEGGGEMDTTSYDVSVLNSVRRGGAKPPRPALDARPSLYAQVQKPPRHAPGAHGGPGEMAAMIEVKKDEADHDGDGPPYDTLHIYGYEGSESIAESLSSLGTDSSDSDVDYDFLNDWGPRFKMLAELYGSDPREELLY
;
A
#
# COMPACT_ATOMS: atom_id res chain seq x y z
N MET A 1 -11.56 79.40 3.39
CA MET A 1 -11.84 78.30 4.33
C MET A 1 -12.83 77.35 3.65
N PRO A 2 -12.55 76.06 3.46
CA PRO A 2 -13.42 75.17 2.69
C PRO A 2 -14.58 74.63 3.54
N SER A 3 -15.74 74.43 2.91
CA SER A 3 -16.90 73.75 3.48
C SER A 3 -16.67 72.23 3.49
N ARG A 4 -16.58 71.63 4.67
CA ARG A 4 -16.62 70.18 4.86
C ARG A 4 -18.08 69.74 4.96
N THR A 5 -18.61 69.17 3.90
CA THR A 5 -19.90 68.47 3.96
C THR A 5 -19.60 66.99 4.13
N GLY A 6 -19.80 66.45 5.33
CA GLY A 6 -19.70 65.02 5.60
C GLY A 6 -21.11 64.45 5.77
N THR A 7 -21.51 63.54 4.89
CA THR A 7 -22.77 62.81 5.03
C THR A 7 -22.51 61.54 5.84
N SER A 8 -22.90 61.53 7.11
CA SER A 8 -22.85 60.32 7.93
C SER A 8 -24.19 59.59 7.82
N THR A 9 -24.18 58.36 7.32
CA THR A 9 -25.35 57.49 7.30
C THR A 9 -25.57 56.88 8.68
N LEU A 10 -26.77 57.06 9.24
CA LEU A 10 -27.17 56.50 10.52
C LEU A 10 -28.17 55.36 10.27
N THR A 11 -27.82 54.15 10.68
CA THR A 11 -28.68 52.97 10.58
C THR A 11 -29.60 52.89 11.79
N VAL A 12 -30.90 53.07 11.58
CA VAL A 12 -31.93 52.94 12.63
C VAL A 12 -32.56 51.56 12.53
N ALA A 13 -32.42 50.75 13.57
CA ALA A 13 -33.22 49.53 13.72
C ALA A 13 -34.59 49.89 14.30
N VAL A 14 -35.66 49.51 13.62
CA VAL A 14 -37.04 49.79 14.04
C VAL A 14 -37.63 48.52 14.65
N CYS A 15 -37.96 48.57 15.94
CA CYS A 15 -38.59 47.47 16.65
C CYS A 15 -40.09 47.74 16.86
N LYS A 16 -40.88 46.68 16.93
CA LYS A 16 -42.31 46.74 17.29
C LYS A 16 -42.48 46.53 18.80
N CYS A 17 -43.19 47.45 19.47
CA CYS A 17 -43.48 47.37 20.91
C CYS A 17 -44.94 47.00 21.17
N ASN A 18 -45.22 46.36 22.31
CA ASN A 18 -46.58 46.12 22.80
C ASN A 18 -47.13 47.35 23.57
N GLU A 19 -48.40 47.29 24.01
CA GLU A 19 -49.07 48.37 24.75
C GLU A 19 -48.43 48.69 26.12
N GLN A 20 -47.58 47.80 26.64
CA GLN A 20 -46.86 47.97 27.90
C GLN A 20 -45.45 48.56 27.69
N GLY A 21 -45.08 48.87 26.44
CA GLY A 21 -43.78 49.45 26.10
C GLY A 21 -42.63 48.45 25.97
N GLU A 22 -42.92 47.14 26.01
CA GLU A 22 -41.91 46.09 25.86
C GLU A 22 -41.69 45.75 24.37
N PHE A 23 -40.42 45.59 23.99
CA PHE A 23 -40.02 45.23 22.63
C PHE A 23 -40.42 43.78 22.34
N THR A 24 -41.28 43.56 21.36
CA THR A 24 -41.78 42.21 21.01
C THR A 24 -41.07 41.61 19.81
N PHE A 25 -40.63 42.44 18.87
CA PHE A 25 -39.92 41.99 17.68
C PHE A 25 -39.04 43.11 17.12
N CYS A 26 -37.73 42.87 17.08
CA CYS A 26 -36.77 43.66 16.32
C CYS A 26 -36.35 42.80 15.13
N GLU A 27 -36.68 43.22 13.91
CA GLU A 27 -36.24 42.51 12.72
C GLU A 27 -34.74 42.81 12.54
N ASP A 28 -33.88 41.94 13.10
CA ASP A 28 -32.53 41.83 12.58
C ASP A 28 -32.70 41.45 11.12
N MET A 29 -32.24 42.32 10.21
CA MET A 29 -32.19 41.99 8.79
C MET A 29 -31.47 40.66 8.70
N ALA A 30 -32.24 39.60 8.43
CA ALA A 30 -31.74 38.24 8.35
C ALA A 30 -30.44 38.31 7.57
N ALA A 31 -29.32 37.97 8.21
CA ALA A 31 -28.03 37.98 7.56
C ALA A 31 -28.20 37.13 6.30
N GLN A 32 -28.35 37.78 5.16
CA GLN A 32 -28.30 37.12 3.87
C GLN A 32 -26.87 36.63 3.79
N VAL A 33 -26.62 35.40 4.25
CA VAL A 33 -25.38 34.68 4.03
C VAL A 33 -25.37 34.35 2.54
N GLY A 34 -25.12 35.37 1.73
CA GLY A 34 -24.84 35.25 0.32
C GLY A 34 -23.47 34.63 0.21
N VAL A 35 -23.41 33.31 0.00
CA VAL A 35 -22.15 32.67 -0.40
C VAL A 35 -21.73 33.31 -1.71
N SER A 36 -20.55 33.94 -1.72
CA SER A 36 -20.02 34.58 -2.93
C SER A 36 -19.97 33.58 -4.08
N ILE A 37 -20.34 34.02 -5.29
CA ILE A 37 -20.27 33.21 -6.52
C ILE A 37 -18.86 32.61 -6.69
N GLN A 38 -17.82 33.34 -6.29
CA GLN A 38 -16.44 32.86 -6.34
C GLN A 38 -16.21 31.67 -5.40
N ALA A 39 -16.84 31.67 -4.22
CA ALA A 39 -16.76 30.56 -3.29
C ALA A 39 -17.51 29.33 -3.84
N VAL A 40 -18.68 29.53 -4.44
CA VAL A 40 -19.44 28.44 -5.09
C VAL A 40 -18.62 27.81 -6.22
N VAL A 41 -18.02 28.63 -7.09
CA VAL A 41 -17.16 28.15 -8.19
C VAL A 41 -15.96 27.37 -7.65
N ALA A 42 -15.29 27.88 -6.61
CA ALA A 42 -14.15 27.18 -6.00
C ALA A 42 -14.56 25.82 -5.42
N ILE A 43 -15.69 25.74 -4.71
CA ILE A 43 -16.23 24.50 -4.15
C ILE A 43 -16.54 23.49 -5.26
N LEU A 44 -17.18 23.93 -6.35
CA LEU A 44 -17.49 23.06 -7.48
C LEU A 44 -16.22 22.50 -8.14
N LEU A 45 -15.19 23.31 -8.34
CA LEU A 45 -13.90 22.85 -8.86
C LEU A 45 -13.22 21.86 -7.92
N CYS A 46 -13.26 22.09 -6.60
CA CYS A 46 -12.75 21.14 -5.61
C CYS A 46 -13.48 19.79 -5.67
N ILE A 47 -14.81 19.80 -5.78
CA ILE A 47 -15.59 18.55 -5.90
C ILE A 47 -15.25 17.83 -7.21
N LEU A 48 -15.15 18.55 -8.33
CA LEU A 48 -14.79 17.96 -9.62
C LEU A 48 -13.38 17.34 -9.61
N THR A 49 -12.39 18.01 -9.01
CA THR A 49 -11.03 17.45 -8.91
C THR A 49 -10.98 16.21 -8.01
N ILE A 50 -11.66 16.22 -6.86
CA ILE A 50 -11.75 15.07 -5.95
C ILE A 50 -12.44 13.88 -6.63
N THR A 51 -13.53 14.12 -7.36
CA THR A 51 -14.24 13.05 -8.09
C THR A 51 -13.37 12.43 -9.18
N VAL A 52 -12.63 13.24 -9.95
CA VAL A 52 -11.67 12.72 -10.94
C VAL A 52 -10.57 11.88 -10.29
N ILE A 53 -9.95 12.38 -9.21
CA ILE A 53 -8.87 11.65 -8.50
C ILE A 53 -9.38 10.31 -7.95
N THR A 54 -10.54 10.31 -7.30
CA THR A 54 -11.13 9.09 -6.75
C THR A 54 -11.51 8.08 -7.84
N LEU A 55 -12.06 8.54 -8.98
CA LEU A 55 -12.30 7.69 -10.15
C LEU A 55 -11.02 7.11 -10.72
N LEU A 56 -9.95 7.90 -10.86
CA LEU A 56 -8.65 7.41 -11.33
C LEU A 56 -8.06 6.35 -10.39
N ILE A 57 -8.13 6.57 -9.07
CA ILE A 57 -7.69 5.58 -8.08
C ILE A 57 -8.55 4.32 -8.17
N PHE A 58 -9.87 4.46 -8.32
CA PHE A 58 -10.79 3.34 -8.45
C PHE A 58 -10.54 2.53 -9.73
N LEU A 59 -10.36 3.19 -10.88
CA LEU A 59 -10.01 2.55 -12.15
C LEU A 59 -8.65 1.87 -12.06
N ARG A 60 -7.62 2.51 -11.49
CA ARG A 60 -6.31 1.86 -11.25
C ARG A 60 -6.42 0.66 -10.32
N ARG A 61 -7.27 0.72 -9.29
CA ARG A 61 -7.55 -0.42 -8.40
C ARG A 61 -8.28 -1.52 -9.16
N ARG A 62 -9.28 -1.20 -10.00
CA ARG A 62 -9.99 -2.18 -10.84
C ARG A 62 -9.08 -2.81 -11.88
N LEU A 63 -8.27 -2.04 -12.60
CA LEU A 63 -7.31 -2.54 -13.57
C LEU A 63 -6.25 -3.43 -12.92
N ARG A 64 -5.72 -3.05 -11.74
CA ARG A 64 -4.82 -3.94 -10.97
C ARG A 64 -5.50 -5.23 -10.52
N LYS A 65 -6.77 -5.15 -10.09
CA LYS A 65 -7.58 -6.33 -9.73
C LYS A 65 -7.88 -7.20 -10.96
N GLN A 66 -8.14 -6.59 -12.12
CA GLN A 66 -8.40 -7.29 -13.38
C GLN A 66 -7.15 -7.90 -13.98
N ALA A 67 -5.99 -7.24 -13.93
CA ALA A 67 -4.70 -7.84 -14.31
C ALA A 67 -4.38 -9.07 -13.44
N ARG A 68 -4.69 -9.00 -12.13
CA ARG A 68 -4.55 -10.14 -11.20
C ARG A 68 -5.60 -11.24 -11.38
N ALA A 69 -6.75 -10.93 -11.98
CA ALA A 69 -7.83 -11.88 -12.24
C ALA A 69 -7.76 -12.51 -13.64
N HIS A 70 -7.30 -11.76 -14.65
CA HIS A 70 -7.14 -12.23 -16.03
C HIS A 70 -5.92 -13.14 -16.20
N GLY A 71 -4.90 -13.03 -15.33
CA GLY A 71 -3.84 -14.03 -15.22
C GLY A 71 -4.27 -15.37 -14.59
N LYS A 72 -5.55 -15.54 -14.23
CA LYS A 72 -6.08 -16.76 -13.58
C LYS A 72 -7.10 -17.52 -14.44
N SER A 73 -7.42 -17.07 -15.64
CA SER A 73 -8.34 -17.78 -16.55
C SER A 73 -7.66 -18.12 -17.87
N VAL A 74 -6.74 -19.09 -17.82
CA VAL A 74 -6.44 -19.90 -19.00
C VAL A 74 -7.02 -21.28 -18.70
N PRO A 75 -8.08 -21.71 -19.42
CA PRO A 75 -8.66 -23.02 -19.19
C PRO A 75 -7.61 -24.06 -19.53
N GLU A 76 -7.47 -25.00 -18.60
CA GLU A 76 -6.83 -26.29 -18.76
C GLU A 76 -7.14 -26.88 -20.14
N ILE A 77 -6.10 -27.07 -20.96
CA ILE A 77 -5.88 -28.16 -21.94
C ILE A 77 -4.63 -27.84 -22.79
N HIS A 78 -3.67 -28.78 -22.72
CA HIS A 78 -2.58 -29.10 -23.64
C HIS A 78 -1.27 -28.27 -23.70
N GLU A 79 -0.25 -28.91 -23.09
CA GLU A 79 1.08 -29.18 -23.63
C GLU A 79 2.05 -28.01 -23.90
N GLN A 80 3.05 -27.93 -23.02
CA GLN A 80 4.41 -27.48 -23.28
C GLN A 80 4.54 -26.24 -24.19
N LEU A 81 3.83 -25.16 -23.83
CA LEU A 81 4.28 -23.84 -24.19
C LEU A 81 5.14 -23.33 -23.03
N VAL A 82 6.45 -23.59 -23.11
CA VAL A 82 7.42 -22.79 -22.36
C VAL A 82 7.35 -21.40 -22.96
N THR A 83 6.44 -20.57 -22.45
CA THR A 83 6.49 -19.14 -22.68
C THR A 83 7.78 -18.65 -22.02
N TYR A 84 8.82 -18.49 -22.84
CA TYR A 84 9.83 -17.48 -22.59
C TYR A 84 9.09 -16.14 -22.64
N ASP A 85 8.45 -15.77 -21.52
CA ASP A 85 8.22 -14.35 -21.28
C ASP A 85 9.61 -13.84 -20.96
N GLU A 86 10.24 -13.34 -22.02
CA GLU A 86 11.49 -12.61 -22.03
C GLU A 86 11.42 -11.59 -20.90
N GLU A 87 11.92 -11.99 -19.73
CA GLU A 87 12.38 -11.09 -18.70
C GLU A 87 13.38 -10.21 -19.44
N GLY A 88 12.89 -9.08 -19.92
CA GLY A 88 13.68 -7.94 -20.32
C GLY A 88 14.41 -7.50 -19.07
N GLY A 89 15.50 -8.21 -18.77
CA GLY A 89 16.52 -7.78 -17.84
C GLY A 89 17.03 -6.47 -18.40
N GLY A 90 16.48 -5.37 -17.87
CA GLY A 90 16.95 -4.03 -18.18
C GLY A 90 18.46 -4.06 -18.09
N GLU A 91 19.10 -3.75 -19.21
CA GLU A 91 20.54 -3.61 -19.39
C GLU A 91 21.08 -2.47 -18.50
N MET A 92 21.03 -2.64 -17.19
CA MET A 92 21.41 -1.60 -16.24
C MET A 92 22.94 -1.42 -16.15
N ASP A 93 23.72 -2.31 -16.78
CA ASP A 93 25.18 -2.34 -16.73
C ASP A 93 25.86 -2.06 -18.09
N THR A 94 25.29 -1.20 -18.95
CA THR A 94 25.98 -0.77 -20.19
C THR A 94 27.03 0.33 -19.99
N THR A 95 27.26 0.81 -18.76
CA THR A 95 28.12 1.97 -18.50
C THR A 95 29.55 1.67 -18.10
N SER A 96 29.97 0.41 -17.96
CA SER A 96 31.29 0.05 -17.40
C SER A 96 32.29 -0.56 -18.39
N TYR A 97 32.04 -0.52 -19.70
CA TYR A 97 33.00 -0.99 -20.69
C TYR A 97 34.29 -0.14 -20.69
N ASP A 98 35.32 -0.61 -19.99
CA ASP A 98 36.65 -0.02 -19.98
C ASP A 98 37.44 -0.45 -21.23
N VAL A 99 37.38 0.39 -22.27
CA VAL A 99 38.14 0.22 -23.51
C VAL A 99 39.67 0.26 -23.33
N SER A 100 40.18 0.61 -22.14
CA SER A 100 41.62 0.55 -21.86
C SER A 100 42.17 -0.88 -21.86
N VAL A 101 41.31 -1.88 -21.62
CA VAL A 101 41.66 -3.30 -21.69
C VAL A 101 42.07 -3.69 -23.12
N LEU A 102 41.38 -3.17 -24.14
CA LEU A 102 41.72 -3.41 -25.54
C LEU A 102 43.05 -2.74 -25.94
N ASN A 103 43.39 -1.61 -25.32
CA ASN A 103 44.61 -0.88 -25.62
C ASN A 103 45.86 -1.53 -24.97
N SER A 104 45.68 -2.23 -23.83
CA SER A 104 46.74 -2.95 -23.13
C SER A 104 47.31 -4.14 -23.93
N VAL A 105 46.51 -4.71 -24.85
CA VAL A 105 46.94 -5.81 -25.73
C VAL A 105 47.70 -5.27 -26.95
N ARG A 106 47.47 -4.01 -27.35
CA ARG A 106 48.10 -3.42 -28.54
C ARG A 106 49.45 -2.74 -28.27
N ARG A 107 49.70 -2.29 -27.03
CA ARG A 107 51.00 -1.76 -26.62
C ARG A 107 51.56 -2.64 -25.51
N GLY A 108 52.49 -3.52 -25.87
CA GLY A 108 53.22 -4.31 -24.90
C GLY A 108 53.90 -3.40 -23.87
N GLY A 109 53.47 -3.51 -22.61
CA GLY A 109 54.18 -2.96 -21.46
C GLY A 109 53.40 -1.98 -20.59
N ALA A 110 53.41 -2.28 -19.28
CA ALA A 110 53.06 -1.45 -18.12
C ALA A 110 51.57 -1.35 -17.69
N LYS A 111 51.24 -2.12 -16.64
CA LYS A 111 50.07 -1.94 -15.76
C LYS A 111 50.17 -0.60 -15.00
N PRO A 112 49.10 0.21 -14.91
CA PRO A 112 48.96 1.19 -13.84
C PRO A 112 48.27 0.57 -12.60
N PRO A 113 48.51 1.09 -11.38
CA PRO A 113 47.93 0.57 -10.15
C PRO A 113 46.46 1.01 -10.01
N ARG A 114 45.56 0.06 -9.73
CA ARG A 114 44.15 0.34 -9.41
C ARG A 114 44.04 0.83 -7.95
N PRO A 115 43.37 1.95 -7.66
CA PRO A 115 42.91 2.26 -6.30
C PRO A 115 41.82 1.26 -5.91
N ALA A 116 41.98 0.66 -4.73
CA ALA A 116 41.00 -0.21 -4.11
C ALA A 116 39.75 0.59 -3.75
N LEU A 117 38.62 0.30 -4.41
CA LEU A 117 37.29 0.69 -3.94
C LEU A 117 36.31 -0.45 -4.26
N ASP A 118 35.80 -1.01 -3.17
CA ASP A 118 34.58 -1.81 -3.02
C ASP A 118 34.47 -3.11 -3.83
N ALA A 119 35.32 -4.07 -3.46
CA ALA A 119 35.11 -5.48 -3.77
C ALA A 119 33.94 -6.03 -2.94
N ARG A 120 32.70 -5.82 -3.42
CA ARG A 120 31.58 -6.67 -3.00
C ARG A 120 31.89 -8.10 -3.49
N PRO A 121 31.79 -9.14 -2.64
CA PRO A 121 32.06 -10.50 -3.08
C PRO A 121 31.14 -10.84 -4.25
N SER A 122 31.70 -11.26 -5.39
CA SER A 122 30.88 -11.75 -6.49
C SER A 122 30.11 -12.98 -6.00
N LEU A 123 28.79 -12.96 -6.12
CA LEU A 123 27.92 -14.09 -5.74
C LEU A 123 28.10 -15.31 -6.65
N TYR A 124 28.93 -15.21 -7.68
CA TYR A 124 29.24 -16.28 -8.61
C TYR A 124 30.73 -16.63 -8.53
N ALA A 125 31.02 -17.93 -8.58
CA ALA A 125 32.36 -18.48 -8.62
C ALA A 125 33.10 -17.89 -9.82
N GLN A 126 34.18 -17.15 -9.55
CA GLN A 126 35.11 -16.75 -10.60
C GLN A 126 35.79 -18.02 -11.11
N VAL A 127 35.54 -18.38 -12.38
CA VAL A 127 36.21 -19.49 -13.06
C VAL A 127 37.71 -19.20 -13.07
N GLN A 128 38.43 -19.77 -12.10
CA GLN A 128 39.88 -19.74 -12.05
C GLN A 128 40.38 -20.75 -13.06
N LYS A 129 40.60 -20.30 -14.31
CA LYS A 129 41.29 -21.14 -15.30
C LYS A 129 42.66 -21.52 -14.74
N PRO A 130 42.97 -22.82 -14.57
CA PRO A 130 44.28 -23.26 -14.13
C PRO A 130 45.35 -22.74 -15.10
N PRO A 131 46.56 -22.42 -14.62
CA PRO A 131 47.66 -22.00 -15.47
C PRO A 131 47.94 -23.09 -16.51
N ARG A 132 47.64 -22.78 -17.78
CA ARG A 132 47.94 -23.64 -18.92
C ARG A 132 49.45 -23.93 -18.93
N HIS A 133 49.82 -25.12 -18.50
CA HIS A 133 51.13 -25.66 -18.82
C HIS A 133 51.09 -26.01 -20.31
N ALA A 134 51.83 -25.26 -21.11
CA ALA A 134 52.00 -25.56 -22.53
C ALA A 134 52.58 -26.98 -22.66
N PRO A 135 51.91 -27.93 -23.34
CA PRO A 135 52.54 -29.21 -23.63
C PRO A 135 53.72 -28.95 -24.56
N GLY A 136 54.90 -29.41 -24.15
CA GLY A 136 56.10 -29.39 -24.97
C GLY A 136 55.83 -30.04 -26.33
N ALA A 137 56.42 -29.45 -27.37
CA ALA A 137 56.21 -29.81 -28.75
C ALA A 137 56.81 -31.18 -29.13
N HIS A 138 56.20 -32.28 -28.67
CA HIS A 138 56.46 -33.62 -29.20
C HIS A 138 55.12 -34.37 -29.17
N GLY A 139 54.60 -34.80 -30.32
CA GLY A 139 53.29 -35.44 -30.39
C GLY A 139 53.12 -36.24 -31.67
N GLY A 140 53.37 -37.55 -31.57
CA GLY A 140 52.95 -38.49 -32.61
C GLY A 140 51.42 -38.69 -32.57
N PRO A 141 50.78 -39.19 -33.65
CA PRO A 141 49.32 -39.31 -33.76
C PRO A 141 48.64 -40.09 -32.62
N GLY A 142 49.33 -41.04 -31.99
CA GLY A 142 48.80 -41.82 -30.87
C GLY A 142 48.81 -41.11 -29.51
N GLU A 143 49.71 -40.13 -29.32
CA GLU A 143 49.84 -39.38 -28.06
C GLU A 143 48.72 -38.34 -27.91
N MET A 144 48.29 -37.77 -29.04
CA MET A 144 47.13 -36.89 -29.08
C MET A 144 45.83 -37.62 -28.71
N ALA A 145 45.66 -38.86 -29.15
CA ALA A 145 44.48 -39.67 -28.81
C ALA A 145 44.40 -39.93 -27.30
N ALA A 146 45.52 -40.30 -26.67
CA ALA A 146 45.59 -40.49 -25.22
C ALA A 146 45.34 -39.18 -24.44
N MET A 147 45.88 -38.06 -24.93
CA MET A 147 45.64 -36.74 -24.31
C MET A 147 44.17 -36.32 -24.40
N ILE A 148 43.51 -36.59 -25.53
CA ILE A 148 42.08 -36.31 -25.70
C ILE A 148 41.25 -37.18 -24.76
N GLU A 149 41.61 -38.46 -24.59
CA GLU A 149 40.90 -39.37 -23.68
C GLU A 149 41.02 -38.90 -22.22
N VAL A 150 42.22 -38.52 -21.78
CA VAL A 150 42.44 -37.97 -20.43
C VAL A 150 41.69 -36.65 -20.23
N LYS A 151 41.72 -35.74 -21.22
CA LYS A 151 41.05 -34.44 -21.14
C LYS A 151 39.53 -34.55 -21.23
N LYS A 152 39.02 -35.57 -21.92
CA LYS A 152 37.60 -35.91 -21.94
C LYS A 152 37.16 -36.40 -20.57
N ASP A 153 37.89 -37.34 -19.99
CA ASP A 153 37.58 -37.87 -18.66
C ASP A 153 37.60 -36.77 -17.59
N GLU A 154 38.57 -35.85 -17.66
CA GLU A 154 38.64 -34.65 -16.79
C GLU A 154 37.41 -33.74 -16.95
N ALA A 155 36.90 -33.57 -18.17
CA ALA A 155 35.73 -32.73 -18.45
C ALA A 155 34.41 -33.42 -18.08
N ASP A 156 34.31 -34.74 -18.27
CA ASP A 156 33.12 -35.53 -17.93
C ASP A 156 32.89 -35.60 -16.40
N HIS A 157 33.96 -35.43 -15.61
CA HIS A 157 33.93 -35.38 -14.14
C HIS A 157 33.97 -33.95 -13.56
N ASP A 158 33.80 -32.91 -14.40
CA ASP A 158 33.75 -31.53 -13.92
C ASP A 158 32.41 -31.24 -13.23
N GLY A 159 32.44 -31.14 -11.91
CA GLY A 159 31.27 -30.84 -11.06
C GLY A 159 30.85 -29.37 -11.06
N ASP A 160 31.66 -28.46 -11.63
CA ASP A 160 31.31 -27.04 -11.81
C ASP A 160 30.48 -26.81 -13.10
N GLY A 161 30.21 -27.90 -13.82
CA GLY A 161 29.32 -27.92 -14.97
C GLY A 161 27.85 -27.70 -14.57
N PRO A 162 27.01 -27.21 -15.51
CA PRO A 162 25.59 -27.04 -15.29
C PRO A 162 24.87 -28.39 -15.03
N PRO A 163 23.68 -28.38 -14.37
CA PRO A 163 22.87 -27.21 -14.03
C PRO A 163 23.22 -26.63 -12.65
N TYR A 164 23.35 -25.30 -12.59
CA TYR A 164 23.52 -24.59 -11.32
C TYR A 164 22.24 -24.64 -10.48
N ASP A 165 22.39 -24.70 -9.16
CA ASP A 165 21.27 -24.63 -8.23
C ASP A 165 20.51 -23.29 -8.37
N THR A 166 19.19 -23.37 -8.44
CA THR A 166 18.31 -22.20 -8.51
C THR A 166 17.58 -21.97 -7.20
N LEU A 167 17.66 -20.75 -6.66
CA LEU A 167 16.87 -20.34 -5.49
C LEU A 167 15.43 -20.03 -5.90
N HIS A 168 14.47 -20.62 -5.18
CA HIS A 168 13.05 -20.29 -5.30
C HIS A 168 12.64 -19.40 -4.13
N ILE A 169 12.27 -18.16 -4.44
CA ILE A 169 11.80 -17.19 -3.42
C ILE A 169 10.28 -17.29 -3.35
N TYR A 170 9.76 -17.68 -2.19
CA TYR A 170 8.34 -17.71 -1.91
C TYR A 170 7.90 -16.44 -1.17
N GLY A 171 6.74 -15.89 -1.55
CA GLY A 171 6.18 -14.67 -0.97
C GLY A 171 4.66 -14.68 -0.90
N TYR A 172 4.06 -15.85 -0.65
CA TYR A 172 2.61 -15.96 -0.55
C TYR A 172 2.11 -15.57 0.84
N GLU A 173 1.48 -14.41 0.93
CA GLU A 173 0.95 -13.82 2.17
C GLU A 173 -0.40 -14.42 2.61
N GLY A 174 -1.02 -15.24 1.75
CA GLY A 174 -2.40 -15.69 1.95
C GLY A 174 -3.40 -14.84 1.16
N SER A 175 -4.67 -15.24 1.23
CA SER A 175 -5.78 -14.42 0.77
C SER A 175 -6.33 -13.65 1.97
N GLU A 176 -6.71 -12.38 1.78
CA GLU A 176 -7.41 -11.55 2.77
C GLU A 176 -8.80 -12.14 3.09
N SER A 177 -8.83 -13.30 3.76
CA SER A 177 -10.04 -13.96 4.18
C SER A 177 -10.60 -13.22 5.38
N ILE A 178 -11.83 -12.76 5.25
CA ILE A 178 -12.57 -12.13 6.34
C ILE A 178 -12.88 -13.23 7.36
N ALA A 179 -12.52 -13.01 8.63
CA ALA A 179 -12.93 -13.90 9.71
C ALA A 179 -14.45 -13.77 9.88
N GLU A 180 -15.21 -14.71 9.33
CA GLU A 180 -16.66 -14.63 9.14
C GLU A 180 -17.44 -14.64 10.46
N SER A 181 -16.91 -15.23 11.52
CA SER A 181 -17.61 -15.32 12.79
C SER A 181 -16.65 -15.32 13.96
N LEU A 182 -16.69 -14.26 14.75
CA LEU A 182 -16.10 -14.23 16.08
C LEU A 182 -17.23 -14.43 17.09
N SER A 183 -17.00 -15.30 18.08
CA SER A 183 -17.96 -15.49 19.15
C SER A 183 -18.18 -14.19 19.91
N SER A 184 -19.44 -13.80 20.10
CA SER A 184 -19.77 -12.70 21.00
C SER A 184 -19.34 -13.04 22.42
N LEU A 185 -18.74 -12.07 23.11
CA LEU A 185 -18.55 -12.15 24.56
C LEU A 185 -19.91 -11.93 25.21
N GLY A 186 -20.65 -13.01 25.43
CA GLY A 186 -21.87 -12.99 26.22
C GLY A 186 -21.50 -12.74 27.68
N THR A 187 -21.80 -11.55 28.21
CA THR A 187 -22.05 -11.42 29.64
C THR A 187 -23.39 -12.09 29.90
N ASP A 188 -23.40 -13.14 30.72
CA ASP A 188 -24.63 -13.70 31.29
C ASP A 188 -25.38 -12.60 32.05
N SER A 189 -26.17 -11.80 31.36
CA SER A 189 -27.34 -11.18 31.97
C SER A 189 -28.43 -12.24 31.83
N SER A 190 -28.48 -13.16 32.80
CA SER A 190 -29.70 -13.91 33.01
C SER A 190 -30.82 -12.88 33.08
N ASP A 191 -31.85 -13.05 32.25
CA ASP A 191 -33.11 -12.32 32.30
C ASP A 191 -33.85 -12.74 33.59
N SER A 192 -33.17 -12.55 34.72
CA SER A 192 -33.64 -12.84 36.06
C SER A 192 -34.30 -11.58 36.54
N ASP A 193 -35.61 -11.67 36.78
CA ASP A 193 -36.48 -10.71 37.47
C ASP A 193 -35.68 -9.67 38.27
N VAL A 194 -35.31 -8.58 37.58
CA VAL A 194 -34.56 -7.51 38.21
C VAL A 194 -35.57 -6.71 39.01
N ASP A 195 -35.49 -6.81 40.33
CA ASP A 195 -36.28 -5.99 41.23
C ASP A 195 -35.83 -4.53 41.14
N TYR A 196 -36.76 -3.66 40.75
CA TYR A 196 -36.54 -2.22 40.56
C TYR A 196 -36.98 -1.37 41.76
N ASP A 197 -37.24 -1.99 42.92
CA ASP A 197 -37.71 -1.29 44.12
C ASP A 197 -36.75 -0.19 44.60
N PHE A 198 -35.46 -0.27 44.25
CA PHE A 198 -34.46 0.77 44.52
C PHE A 198 -34.77 2.14 43.87
N LEU A 199 -35.63 2.16 42.84
CA LEU A 199 -36.06 3.41 42.18
C LEU A 199 -36.87 4.32 43.12
N ASN A 200 -37.49 3.74 44.16
CA ASN A 200 -38.25 4.51 45.16
C ASN A 200 -37.37 5.48 45.96
N ASP A 201 -36.09 5.12 46.17
CA ASP A 201 -35.15 5.89 46.99
C ASP A 201 -34.41 6.98 46.20
N TRP A 202 -34.52 7.01 44.87
CA TRP A 202 -33.80 7.96 44.02
C TRP A 202 -34.44 9.36 43.96
N GLY A 203 -35.60 9.54 44.60
CA GLY A 203 -36.25 10.83 44.79
C GLY A 203 -37.28 11.21 43.71
N PRO A 204 -37.83 12.44 43.77
CA PRO A 204 -39.08 12.78 43.10
C PRO A 204 -39.01 12.75 41.56
N ARG A 205 -37.81 12.87 41.00
CA ARG A 205 -37.59 12.79 39.55
C ARG A 205 -37.76 11.38 38.98
N PHE A 206 -37.58 10.36 39.82
CA PHE A 206 -37.68 8.95 39.43
C PHE A 206 -39.00 8.31 39.84
N LYS A 207 -39.89 9.07 40.49
CA LYS A 207 -41.18 8.61 41.00
C LYS A 207 -42.04 7.91 39.93
N MET A 208 -42.07 8.44 38.71
CA MET A 208 -42.81 7.84 37.60
C MET A 208 -42.23 6.49 37.17
N LEU A 209 -40.90 6.34 37.20
CA LEU A 209 -40.23 5.07 36.86
C LEU A 209 -40.42 4.04 37.99
N ALA A 210 -40.35 4.49 39.24
CA ALA A 210 -40.63 3.64 40.40
C ALA A 210 -42.08 3.14 40.41
N GLU A 211 -43.03 3.96 39.98
CA GLU A 211 -44.44 3.55 39.85
C GLU A 211 -44.68 2.58 38.69
N LEU A 212 -43.88 2.67 37.62
CA LEU A 212 -44.01 1.83 36.42
C LEU A 212 -43.30 0.47 36.54
N TYR A 213 -42.19 0.42 37.28
CA TYR A 213 -41.32 -0.77 37.38
C TYR A 213 -41.19 -1.32 38.79
N GLY A 214 -41.65 -0.61 39.82
CA GLY A 214 -41.69 -1.11 41.20
C GLY A 214 -42.72 -2.23 41.34
N SER A 215 -42.43 -3.19 42.21
CA SER A 215 -43.33 -4.32 42.44
C SER A 215 -44.63 -3.86 43.12
N ASP A 216 -45.80 -4.28 42.61
CA ASP A 216 -47.09 -4.00 43.26
C ASP A 216 -47.25 -4.99 44.42
N PRO A 217 -47.33 -4.58 45.70
CA PRO A 217 -47.44 -5.49 46.85
C PRO A 217 -48.76 -6.30 46.86
N ARG A 218 -49.61 -6.15 45.84
CA ARG A 218 -50.90 -6.83 45.71
C ARG A 218 -50.82 -8.28 45.21
N GLU A 219 -49.67 -8.75 44.74
CA GLU A 219 -49.50 -10.17 44.37
C GLU A 219 -48.97 -11.06 45.51
N GLU A 220 -48.49 -10.51 46.62
CA GLU A 220 -48.01 -11.30 47.78
C GLU A 220 -49.10 -11.69 48.80
N LEU A 221 -50.35 -11.24 48.60
CA LEU A 221 -51.49 -11.56 49.49
C LEU A 221 -52.43 -12.66 48.97
N LEU A 222 -52.03 -13.39 47.93
CA LEU A 222 -52.74 -14.58 47.47
C LEU A 222 -51.85 -15.82 47.51
N TYR A 223 -51.42 -16.21 48.71
CA TYR A 223 -51.20 -17.61 49.09
C TYR A 223 -51.52 -17.81 50.57
#